data_AF-A0A6C2U5N5-F1
#
_entry.id   AF-A0A6C2U5N5-F1
#
_cell.length_a   1.000
_cell.length_b   1.000
_cell.length_c   1.000
_cell.angle_alpha   90.00
_cell.angle_beta   90.00
_cell.angle_gamma   90.00
#
_symmetry.space_group_name_H-M   'P 1'
#
loop_
_entity.id
_entity.type
_entity.pdbx_description
1 polymer ?
#
loop_
_entity_poly.entity_id
_entity_poly.type
_entity_poly.pdbx_seq_one_letter_code
_entity_poly.pdbx_strand_id
1 'polypeptide(L)'
;MMVRLVAITVLGMGLQSITAFESYSTEPTDNPLKAKMGLPLKEGGFVREGFHLWDPSIVKVGDIYHLFASCWPDDDFQKWKQSYAVRATSKNLLGPYTYVEDVLLPRPGNFFDSQGVHNPKVIFHEGKYYLYHLGIPRWQSGVAVADSIEGPWERRDESCIPLNNPAMWIHDDGSVYGVGKVKIPNPKYDGSKEFNHQFHYLQAVKGNSIFGPYTHLHGKKENALPENFENEDPCIWFDGERYHVLVTDLHGYATGLRRGFTYYTSEGGLKYELVSKDPLFSMMHPIRFADGSEFKFARIERPNVVLNEKGEVIAVLAACLPPKNQGGSRILVFPVNKYYRSGD
;
A
#
# COMPACT_ATOMS: atom_id res chain seq x y z
N MET A 1 28.88 62.00 -24.26
CA MET A 1 28.73 60.76 -25.06
C MET A 1 28.10 59.72 -24.14
N MET A 2 26.86 59.33 -24.43
CA MET A 2 25.96 58.59 -23.54
C MET A 2 26.41 57.16 -23.24
N VAL A 3 26.36 56.77 -21.97
CA VAL A 3 26.47 55.39 -21.49
C VAL A 3 25.10 54.72 -21.65
N ARG A 4 25.03 53.63 -22.44
CA ARG A 4 23.84 52.78 -22.56
C ARG A 4 23.76 51.83 -21.37
N LEU A 5 22.72 51.98 -20.55
CA LEU A 5 22.32 51.02 -19.53
C LEU A 5 21.63 49.84 -20.25
N VAL A 6 22.17 48.62 -20.12
CA VAL A 6 21.50 47.39 -20.57
C VAL A 6 20.59 46.93 -19.43
N ALA A 7 19.28 47.00 -19.64
CA ALA A 7 18.30 46.40 -18.74
C ALA A 7 18.33 44.88 -18.92
N ILE A 8 18.77 44.16 -17.89
CA ILE A 8 18.64 42.71 -17.81
C ILE A 8 17.22 42.42 -17.30
N THR A 9 16.35 41.97 -18.20
CA THR A 9 15.03 41.44 -17.84
C THR A 9 15.24 40.09 -17.17
N VAL A 10 15.13 40.04 -15.84
CA VAL A 10 15.00 38.78 -15.11
C VAL A 10 13.62 38.22 -15.44
N LEU A 11 13.58 37.16 -16.25
CA LEU A 11 12.37 36.34 -16.38
C LEU A 11 12.11 35.72 -15.01
N GLY A 12 11.14 36.26 -14.27
CA GLY A 12 10.57 35.59 -13.12
C GLY A 12 9.93 34.29 -13.61
N MET A 13 10.55 33.16 -13.30
CA MET A 13 9.83 31.88 -13.29
C MET A 13 8.73 32.01 -12.25
N GLY A 14 7.50 32.26 -12.71
CA GLY A 14 6.34 32.28 -11.85
C GLY A 14 6.27 30.95 -11.11
N LEU A 15 6.10 31.01 -9.78
CA LEU A 15 5.61 29.88 -9.03
C LEU A 15 4.29 29.46 -9.68
N GLN A 16 4.27 28.29 -10.31
CA GLN A 16 3.00 27.63 -10.60
C GLN A 16 2.37 27.33 -9.24
N SER A 17 1.41 28.18 -8.87
CA SER A 17 0.45 27.91 -7.82
C SER A 17 -0.10 26.51 -8.04
N ILE A 18 0.04 25.65 -7.02
CA ILE A 18 -0.55 24.32 -6.97
C ILE A 18 -2.02 24.48 -7.35
N THR A 19 -2.35 23.94 -8.53
CA THR A 19 -3.70 23.89 -9.07
C THR A 19 -4.64 23.26 -8.05
N ALA A 20 -5.83 23.86 -7.90
CA ALA A 20 -6.88 23.43 -6.99
C ALA A 20 -7.05 21.91 -7.01
N PHE A 21 -7.13 21.33 -5.80
CA PHE A 21 -7.44 19.92 -5.60
C PHE A 21 -8.81 19.60 -6.19
N GLU A 22 -8.84 18.93 -7.35
CA GLU A 22 -10.10 18.40 -7.92
C GLU A 22 -10.41 17.06 -7.24
N SER A 23 -11.64 16.96 -6.71
CA SER A 23 -12.12 15.76 -6.03
C SER A 23 -12.07 14.54 -6.95
N TYR A 24 -11.74 13.39 -6.36
CA TYR A 24 -11.72 12.10 -7.04
C TYR A 24 -13.12 11.66 -7.49
N SER A 25 -14.13 12.03 -6.73
CA SER A 25 -15.54 11.78 -7.04
C SER A 25 -16.32 13.09 -7.07
N THR A 26 -17.11 13.28 -8.11
CA THR A 26 -18.16 14.32 -8.15
C THR A 26 -19.44 13.86 -7.47
N GLU A 27 -19.63 12.55 -7.33
CA GLU A 27 -20.77 11.97 -6.64
C GLU A 27 -20.58 12.10 -5.12
N PRO A 28 -21.62 12.51 -4.38
CA PRO A 28 -21.61 12.47 -2.92
C PRO A 28 -21.26 11.07 -2.42
N THR A 29 -20.41 11.01 -1.39
CA THR A 29 -20.02 9.76 -0.74
C THR A 29 -20.10 9.94 0.77
N ASP A 30 -20.59 8.91 1.46
CA ASP A 30 -20.53 8.80 2.92
C ASP A 30 -19.17 8.27 3.39
N ASN A 31 -18.31 7.82 2.48
CA ASN A 31 -16.96 7.38 2.82
C ASN A 31 -16.05 8.61 3.06
N PRO A 32 -15.62 8.84 4.31
CA PRO A 32 -14.99 10.10 4.69
C PRO A 32 -13.56 10.23 4.13
N LEU A 33 -12.87 9.12 3.86
CA LEU A 33 -11.57 9.14 3.21
C LEU A 33 -11.74 9.41 1.71
N LYS A 34 -12.69 8.75 1.04
CA LYS A 34 -12.99 8.97 -0.38
C LYS A 34 -13.43 10.41 -0.65
N ALA A 35 -14.22 11.01 0.24
CA ALA A 35 -14.64 12.42 0.16
C ALA A 35 -13.46 13.41 0.17
N LYS A 36 -12.30 12.97 0.67
CA LYS A 36 -11.06 13.77 0.71
C LYS A 36 -10.05 13.36 -0.34
N MET A 37 -10.34 12.41 -1.22
CA MET A 37 -9.44 11.99 -2.29
C MET A 37 -9.58 12.89 -3.51
N GLY A 38 -8.46 13.06 -4.23
CA GLY A 38 -8.37 13.81 -5.47
C GLY A 38 -7.91 12.93 -6.63
N LEU A 39 -7.87 13.51 -7.82
CA LEU A 39 -7.50 12.77 -9.03
C LEU A 39 -5.98 12.50 -9.11
N PRO A 40 -5.55 11.29 -9.52
CA PRO A 40 -4.14 11.00 -9.76
C PRO A 40 -3.65 11.69 -11.05
N LEU A 41 -2.35 11.91 -11.16
CA LEU A 41 -1.73 12.38 -12.40
C LEU A 41 -1.62 11.25 -13.42
N LYS A 42 -1.92 11.52 -14.71
CA LYS A 42 -1.85 10.52 -15.79
C LYS A 42 -0.45 9.94 -15.94
N GLU A 43 0.55 10.83 -15.94
CA GLU A 43 1.99 10.55 -15.98
C GLU A 43 2.65 10.58 -14.60
N GLY A 44 1.85 10.45 -13.52
CA GLY A 44 2.35 10.33 -12.16
C GLY A 44 2.61 8.90 -11.73
N GLY A 45 2.82 8.72 -10.43
CA GLY A 45 3.07 7.43 -9.82
C GLY A 45 4.35 6.78 -10.34
N PHE A 46 4.36 5.46 -10.43
CA PHE A 46 5.55 4.70 -10.86
C PHE A 46 5.21 3.70 -11.97
N VAL A 47 5.92 3.83 -13.09
CA VAL A 47 5.89 2.92 -14.23
C VAL A 47 7.31 2.44 -14.48
N ARG A 48 7.46 1.15 -14.83
CA ARG A 48 8.73 0.58 -15.30
C ARG A 48 8.44 -0.30 -16.52
N GLU A 49 8.88 0.14 -17.69
CA GLU A 49 8.66 -0.57 -18.95
C GLU A 49 9.20 -2.01 -18.90
N GLY A 50 8.39 -2.98 -19.32
CA GLY A 50 8.74 -4.41 -19.29
C GLY A 50 8.52 -5.09 -17.93
N PHE A 51 7.93 -4.40 -16.95
CA PHE A 51 7.72 -4.94 -15.61
C PHE A 51 6.33 -4.66 -15.05
N HIS A 52 5.83 -5.62 -14.28
CA HIS A 52 4.79 -5.37 -13.30
C HIS A 52 5.38 -4.72 -12.05
N LEU A 53 4.66 -3.72 -11.53
CA LEU A 53 4.87 -3.11 -10.22
C LEU A 53 3.66 -3.37 -9.33
N TRP A 54 3.91 -3.69 -8.06
CA TRP A 54 2.86 -4.09 -7.11
C TRP A 54 3.20 -3.68 -5.67
N ASP A 55 2.25 -3.82 -4.74
CA ASP A 55 2.43 -3.62 -3.30
C ASP A 55 3.07 -2.29 -2.86
N PRO A 56 2.59 -1.13 -3.33
CA PRO A 56 3.30 0.13 -3.12
C PRO A 56 3.41 0.55 -1.64
N SER A 57 4.53 1.15 -1.28
CA SER A 57 4.78 1.79 0.02
C SER A 57 5.69 2.99 -0.18
N ILE A 58 5.37 4.14 0.42
CA ILE A 58 6.14 5.37 0.26
C ILE A 58 6.53 5.90 1.64
N VAL A 59 7.80 6.32 1.75
CA VAL A 59 8.32 7.11 2.88
C VAL A 59 9.00 8.37 2.36
N LYS A 60 8.94 9.47 3.11
CA LYS A 60 9.64 10.72 2.79
C LYS A 60 10.93 10.83 3.59
N VAL A 61 12.03 11.18 2.94
CA VAL A 61 13.34 11.43 3.56
C VAL A 61 13.90 12.74 3.02
N GLY A 62 14.01 13.75 3.89
CA GLY A 62 14.26 15.12 3.46
C GLY A 62 13.18 15.61 2.47
N ASP A 63 13.60 16.05 1.29
CA ASP A 63 12.71 16.51 0.22
C ASP A 63 12.35 15.42 -0.81
N ILE A 64 12.75 14.17 -0.56
CA ILE A 64 12.60 13.07 -1.52
C ILE A 64 11.58 12.05 -0.99
N TYR A 65 10.67 11.62 -1.84
CA TYR A 65 9.81 10.48 -1.61
C TYR A 65 10.45 9.22 -2.17
N HIS A 66 10.50 8.16 -1.37
CA HIS A 66 11.06 6.86 -1.71
C HIS A 66 9.90 5.86 -1.77
N LEU A 67 9.63 5.34 -2.97
CA LEU A 67 8.59 4.34 -3.24
C LEU A 67 9.23 2.96 -3.34
N PHE A 68 8.74 2.02 -2.53
CA PHE A 68 9.05 0.60 -2.61
C PHE A 68 7.90 -0.15 -3.25
N ALA A 69 8.23 -1.15 -4.07
CA ALA A 69 7.26 -1.98 -4.77
C ALA A 69 7.82 -3.38 -5.02
N SER A 70 6.95 -4.38 -5.10
CA SER A 70 7.29 -5.67 -5.72
C SER A 70 7.44 -5.46 -7.23
N CYS A 71 8.40 -6.14 -7.85
CA CYS A 71 8.67 -6.05 -9.28
C CYS A 71 8.96 -7.41 -9.91
N TRP A 72 8.43 -7.66 -11.11
CA TRP A 72 8.73 -8.84 -11.94
C TRP A 72 8.43 -8.56 -13.42
N PRO A 73 9.00 -9.31 -14.38
CA PRO A 73 8.75 -9.11 -15.81
C PRO A 73 7.26 -9.18 -16.19
N ASP A 74 6.83 -8.38 -17.16
CA ASP A 74 5.41 -8.28 -17.57
C ASP A 74 4.96 -9.27 -18.66
N ASP A 75 5.80 -10.25 -18.99
CA ASP A 75 5.47 -11.29 -19.96
C ASP A 75 4.46 -12.31 -19.42
N ASP A 76 4.39 -12.50 -18.10
CA ASP A 76 3.38 -13.31 -17.43
C ASP A 76 3.12 -12.81 -16.00
N PHE A 77 1.89 -12.34 -15.74
CA PHE A 77 1.47 -11.91 -14.41
C PHE A 77 1.65 -13.00 -13.34
N GLN A 78 1.55 -14.29 -13.70
CA GLN A 78 1.73 -15.41 -12.74
C GLN A 78 3.16 -15.54 -12.20
N LYS A 79 4.14 -14.87 -12.81
CA LYS A 79 5.53 -14.81 -12.32
C LYS A 79 5.71 -13.93 -11.08
N TRP A 80 4.65 -13.30 -10.55
CA TRP A 80 4.72 -12.53 -9.31
C TRP A 80 5.35 -13.29 -8.13
N LYS A 81 5.29 -14.63 -8.13
CA LYS A 81 5.97 -15.48 -7.11
C LYS A 81 7.50 -15.42 -7.15
N GLN A 82 8.06 -14.84 -8.21
CA GLN A 82 9.49 -14.60 -8.41
C GLN A 82 9.83 -13.11 -8.27
N SER A 83 8.92 -12.32 -7.68
CA SER A 83 9.13 -10.89 -7.51
C SER A 83 10.28 -10.58 -6.56
N TYR A 84 10.81 -9.38 -6.70
CA TYR A 84 11.80 -8.79 -5.83
C TYR A 84 11.38 -7.36 -5.46
N ALA A 85 11.95 -6.81 -4.40
CA ALA A 85 11.66 -5.44 -3.99
C ALA A 85 12.53 -4.45 -4.75
N VAL A 86 11.94 -3.37 -5.27
CA VAL A 86 12.65 -2.25 -5.90
C VAL A 86 12.39 -0.94 -5.15
N ARG A 87 13.26 0.04 -5.33
CA ARG A 87 13.06 1.42 -4.89
C ARG A 87 13.07 2.39 -6.08
N ALA A 88 12.17 3.36 -6.03
CA ALA A 88 12.11 4.49 -6.94
C ALA A 88 11.98 5.80 -6.14
N THR A 89 12.38 6.93 -6.73
CA THR A 89 12.34 8.24 -6.04
C THR A 89 11.67 9.32 -6.84
N SER A 90 11.07 10.30 -6.14
CA SER A 90 10.58 11.55 -6.73
C SER A 90 10.65 12.70 -5.73
N LYS A 91 10.79 13.93 -6.21
CA LYS A 91 10.60 15.15 -5.39
C LYS A 91 9.11 15.53 -5.25
N ASN A 92 8.24 14.91 -6.05
CA ASN A 92 6.80 15.10 -6.01
C ASN A 92 6.14 13.83 -5.48
N LEU A 93 5.29 13.95 -4.46
CA LEU A 93 4.52 12.83 -3.90
C LEU A 93 3.69 12.12 -4.99
N LEU A 94 3.16 12.86 -5.96
CA LEU A 94 2.36 12.28 -7.04
C LEU A 94 3.21 11.71 -8.18
N GLY A 95 4.54 11.75 -8.06
CA GLY A 95 5.47 11.32 -9.10
C GLY A 95 5.61 12.33 -10.25
N PRO A 96 6.13 11.88 -11.41
CA PRO A 96 6.60 10.51 -11.68
C PRO A 96 7.76 10.10 -10.75
N TYR A 97 7.80 8.82 -10.41
CA TYR A 97 8.90 8.18 -9.70
C TYR A 97 9.89 7.57 -10.69
N THR A 98 11.18 7.77 -10.44
CA THR A 98 12.27 7.20 -11.24
C THR A 98 12.87 6.01 -10.50
N TYR A 99 12.97 4.86 -11.16
CA TYR A 99 13.65 3.67 -10.63
C TYR A 99 15.08 4.00 -10.19
N VAL A 100 15.50 3.46 -9.04
CA VAL A 100 16.84 3.66 -8.48
C VAL A 100 17.59 2.34 -8.38
N GLU A 101 17.00 1.33 -7.73
CA GLU A 101 17.71 0.08 -7.43
C GLU A 101 16.77 -1.10 -7.15
N ASP A 102 17.35 -2.31 -7.23
CA ASP A 102 16.80 -3.52 -6.66
C ASP A 102 17.24 -3.61 -5.20
N VAL A 103 16.29 -3.64 -4.27
CA VAL A 103 16.54 -3.52 -2.84
C VAL A 103 16.74 -4.88 -2.20
N LEU A 104 15.75 -5.77 -2.36
CA LEU A 104 15.78 -7.13 -1.80
C LEU A 104 15.53 -8.15 -2.91
N LEU A 105 16.61 -8.83 -3.31
CA LEU A 105 16.56 -9.98 -4.21
C LEU A 105 16.34 -11.29 -3.42
N PRO A 106 15.72 -12.32 -4.03
CA PRO A 106 15.60 -13.65 -3.42
C PRO A 106 16.96 -14.20 -2.99
N ARG A 107 17.04 -14.81 -1.80
CA ARG A 107 18.30 -15.37 -1.28
C ARG A 107 18.52 -16.81 -1.76
N PRO A 108 19.71 -17.19 -2.22
CA PRO A 108 19.96 -18.57 -2.64
C PRO A 108 19.85 -19.55 -1.46
N GLY A 109 19.56 -20.82 -1.75
CA GLY A 109 19.52 -21.87 -0.73
C GLY A 109 18.18 -22.01 -0.03
N ASN A 110 18.20 -22.28 1.27
CA ASN A 110 17.02 -22.68 2.05
C ASN A 110 16.37 -21.53 2.84
N PHE A 111 16.60 -20.28 2.45
CA PHE A 111 15.91 -19.15 3.10
C PHE A 111 14.41 -19.15 2.78
N PHE A 112 13.62 -18.52 3.63
CA PHE A 112 12.16 -18.46 3.47
C PHE A 112 11.72 -17.65 2.24
N ASP A 113 12.58 -16.75 1.78
CA ASP A 113 12.45 -15.85 0.64
C ASP A 113 13.35 -16.25 -0.54
N SER A 114 13.64 -17.54 -0.70
CA SER A 114 14.60 -18.01 -1.71
C SER A 114 14.13 -17.98 -3.16
N GLN A 115 12.82 -17.90 -3.37
CA GLN A 115 12.21 -17.79 -4.70
C GLN A 115 11.71 -16.38 -4.99
N GLY A 116 11.21 -15.66 -3.99
CA GLY A 116 10.59 -14.35 -4.18
C GLY A 116 10.54 -13.53 -2.90
N VAL A 117 10.67 -12.22 -3.05
CA VAL A 117 10.45 -11.20 -2.04
C VAL A 117 9.27 -10.34 -2.50
N HIS A 118 8.14 -10.47 -1.82
CA HIS A 118 6.88 -9.85 -2.20
C HIS A 118 6.32 -8.97 -1.09
N ASN A 119 5.39 -8.07 -1.42
CA ASN A 119 4.78 -7.13 -0.49
C ASN A 119 5.78 -6.34 0.39
N PRO A 120 6.78 -5.65 -0.19
CA PRO A 120 7.70 -4.82 0.57
C PRO A 120 6.98 -3.59 1.12
N LYS A 121 7.09 -3.37 2.43
CA LYS A 121 6.53 -2.20 3.11
C LYS A 121 7.58 -1.59 4.02
N VAL A 122 7.78 -0.28 3.88
CA VAL A 122 8.78 0.46 4.64
C VAL A 122 8.11 1.18 5.82
N ILE A 123 8.74 1.08 6.99
CA ILE A 123 8.38 1.82 8.20
C ILE A 123 9.66 2.49 8.73
N PHE A 124 9.56 3.74 9.15
CA PHE A 124 10.63 4.40 9.91
C PHE A 124 10.24 4.43 11.38
N HIS A 125 11.15 4.04 12.27
CA HIS A 125 10.95 4.12 13.71
C HIS A 125 12.30 4.20 14.43
N GLU A 126 12.43 5.11 15.41
CA GLU A 126 13.63 5.32 16.23
C GLU A 126 14.96 5.40 15.44
N GLY A 127 14.98 6.17 14.36
CA GLY A 127 16.20 6.39 13.57
C GLY A 127 16.59 5.25 12.63
N LYS A 128 15.75 4.21 12.51
CA LYS A 128 15.97 3.08 11.60
C LYS A 128 14.82 2.91 10.63
N TYR A 129 15.13 2.33 9.48
CA TYR A 129 14.16 1.88 8.49
C TYR A 129 14.00 0.36 8.58
N TYR A 130 12.74 -0.07 8.59
CA TYR A 130 12.34 -1.47 8.58
C TYR A 130 11.59 -1.74 7.28
N LEU A 131 12.11 -2.67 6.48
CA LEU A 131 11.48 -3.14 5.26
C LEU A 131 10.98 -4.56 5.52
N TYR A 132 9.70 -4.68 5.86
CA TYR A 132 9.10 -5.99 6.03
C TYR A 132 8.55 -6.51 4.71
N HIS A 133 8.60 -7.84 4.54
CA HIS A 133 8.26 -8.49 3.28
C HIS A 133 7.77 -9.93 3.50
N LEU A 134 7.00 -10.43 2.53
CA LEU A 134 6.62 -11.82 2.40
C LEU A 134 7.70 -12.58 1.62
N GLY A 135 8.23 -13.66 2.19
CA GLY A 135 9.14 -14.57 1.51
C GLY A 135 8.42 -15.76 0.89
N ILE A 136 8.79 -16.04 -0.35
CA ILE A 136 8.33 -17.17 -1.17
C ILE A 136 9.54 -18.11 -1.35
N PRO A 137 9.37 -19.44 -1.23
CA PRO A 137 8.12 -20.20 -1.29
C PRO A 137 7.46 -20.51 0.06
N ARG A 138 8.05 -20.07 1.18
CA ARG A 138 7.53 -20.48 2.50
C ARG A 138 6.26 -19.73 2.94
N TRP A 139 5.92 -18.63 2.29
CA TRP A 139 4.77 -17.78 2.63
C TRP A 139 4.87 -17.19 4.05
N GLN A 140 6.10 -16.96 4.50
CA GLN A 140 6.45 -16.43 5.81
C GLN A 140 6.95 -15.00 5.68
N SER A 141 6.75 -14.18 6.71
CA SER A 141 7.08 -12.76 6.65
C SER A 141 8.28 -12.42 7.55
N GLY A 142 9.21 -11.63 7.01
CA GLY A 142 10.44 -11.20 7.70
C GLY A 142 10.68 -9.71 7.57
N VAL A 143 11.78 -9.24 8.15
CA VAL A 143 12.14 -7.83 8.24
C VAL A 143 13.62 -7.66 7.85
N ALA A 144 13.87 -6.67 7.00
CA ALA A 144 15.20 -6.13 6.77
C ALA A 144 15.34 -4.76 7.46
N VAL A 145 16.53 -4.43 7.97
CA VAL A 145 16.78 -3.20 8.73
C VAL A 145 17.89 -2.40 8.06
N ALA A 146 17.77 -1.07 8.05
CA ALA A 146 18.83 -0.19 7.60
C ALA A 146 18.86 1.11 8.43
N ASP A 147 20.05 1.70 8.58
CA ASP A 147 20.24 3.02 9.20
C ASP A 147 19.94 4.18 8.22
N SER A 148 19.96 3.90 6.92
CA SER A 148 19.61 4.84 5.85
C SER A 148 18.62 4.18 4.89
N ILE A 149 17.79 4.98 4.22
CA ILE A 149 16.79 4.49 3.27
C ILE A 149 17.41 3.86 2.01
N GLU A 150 18.67 4.19 1.72
CA GLU A 150 19.50 3.58 0.68
C GLU A 150 20.11 2.23 1.09
N GLY A 151 19.97 1.83 2.36
CA GLY A 151 20.64 0.65 2.89
C GLY A 151 22.07 0.95 3.38
N PRO A 152 22.93 -0.08 3.51
CA PRO A 152 22.64 -1.49 3.23
C PRO A 152 21.54 -2.06 4.13
N TRP A 153 20.76 -3.00 3.59
CA TRP A 153 19.68 -3.67 4.31
C TRP A 153 20.15 -4.99 4.92
N GLU A 154 20.16 -5.07 6.24
CA GLU A 154 20.44 -6.30 6.98
C GLU A 154 19.18 -7.15 7.12
N ARG A 155 19.17 -8.35 6.56
CA ARG A 155 18.05 -9.30 6.64
C ARG A 155 18.29 -10.34 7.72
N ARG A 156 17.26 -10.61 8.53
CA ARG A 156 17.25 -11.80 9.39
C ARG A 156 17.11 -13.07 8.56
N ASP A 157 17.78 -14.13 9.00
CA ASP A 157 17.67 -15.45 8.36
C ASP A 157 16.29 -16.06 8.55
N GLU A 158 15.74 -15.92 9.76
CA GLU A 158 14.44 -16.44 10.14
C GLU A 158 13.31 -15.41 9.96
N SER A 159 12.13 -15.90 9.56
CA SER A 159 10.90 -15.10 9.56
C SER A 159 10.48 -14.77 10.99
N CYS A 160 9.99 -13.55 11.24
CA CYS A 160 9.59 -13.11 12.57
C CYS A 160 8.14 -12.64 12.68
N ILE A 161 7.46 -12.39 11.56
CA ILE A 161 6.07 -11.89 11.54
C ILE A 161 5.12 -13.07 11.25
N PRO A 162 4.20 -13.44 12.18
CA PRO A 162 3.35 -14.63 12.07
C PRO A 162 2.09 -14.37 11.21
N LEU A 163 2.20 -13.54 10.18
CA LEU A 163 1.09 -13.12 9.33
C LEU A 163 1.45 -13.28 7.85
N ASN A 164 0.46 -13.69 7.05
CA ASN A 164 0.54 -13.69 5.59
C ASN A 164 -0.06 -12.39 5.03
N ASN A 165 0.60 -11.75 4.07
CA ASN A 165 0.31 -10.38 3.62
C ASN A 165 0.14 -9.42 4.81
N PRO A 166 1.18 -9.26 5.65
CA PRO A 166 1.08 -8.42 6.84
C PRO A 166 0.90 -6.95 6.49
N ALA A 167 0.14 -6.25 7.32
CA ALA A 167 0.19 -4.81 7.49
C ALA A 167 0.54 -4.52 8.95
N MET A 168 1.65 -3.84 9.17
CA MET A 168 2.23 -3.63 10.49
C MET A 168 2.22 -2.14 10.84
N TRP A 169 1.98 -1.84 12.12
CA TRP A 169 2.09 -0.52 12.70
C TRP A 169 3.02 -0.60 13.92
N ILE A 170 4.02 0.28 13.97
CA ILE A 170 4.91 0.43 15.13
C ILE A 170 4.44 1.69 15.87
N HIS A 171 4.05 1.54 17.14
CA HIS A 171 3.71 2.64 18.03
C HIS A 171 4.96 3.38 18.49
N ASP A 172 4.79 4.58 19.02
CA ASP A 172 5.89 5.42 19.49
C ASP A 172 6.74 4.74 20.59
N ASP A 173 6.14 3.85 21.38
CA ASP A 173 6.83 3.07 22.42
C ASP A 173 7.54 1.80 21.88
N GLY A 174 7.53 1.60 20.57
CA GLY A 174 8.12 0.45 19.88
C GLY A 174 7.24 -0.80 19.88
N SER A 175 6.11 -0.81 20.61
CA SER A 175 5.13 -1.89 20.51
C SER A 175 4.50 -1.93 19.13
N VAL A 176 4.01 -3.09 18.73
CA VAL A 176 3.54 -3.35 17.37
C VAL A 176 2.14 -3.93 17.39
N TYR A 177 1.30 -3.39 16.52
CA TYR A 177 0.05 -3.99 16.12
C TYR A 177 0.13 -4.39 14.64
N GLY A 178 -0.37 -5.57 14.29
CA GLY A 178 -0.35 -6.04 12.91
C GLY A 178 -1.63 -6.77 12.54
N VAL A 179 -2.01 -6.69 11.27
CA VAL A 179 -3.11 -7.47 10.70
C VAL A 179 -2.64 -8.23 9.47
N GLY A 180 -3.25 -9.38 9.23
CA GLY A 180 -2.94 -10.19 8.05
C GLY A 180 -4.10 -11.08 7.65
N LYS A 181 -4.03 -11.56 6.41
CA LYS A 181 -5.01 -12.48 5.84
C LYS A 181 -4.76 -13.89 6.36
N VAL A 182 -5.82 -14.55 6.81
CA VAL A 182 -5.82 -15.98 7.11
C VAL A 182 -6.82 -16.70 6.22
N LYS A 183 -6.43 -17.88 5.74
CA LYS A 183 -7.30 -18.75 4.94
C LYS A 183 -7.97 -19.76 5.85
N ILE A 184 -9.29 -19.73 5.94
CA ILE A 184 -10.08 -20.63 6.76
C ILE A 184 -10.78 -21.65 5.85
N PRO A 185 -10.76 -22.96 6.17
CA PRO A 185 -11.51 -23.96 5.41
C PRO A 185 -13.00 -23.61 5.33
N ASN A 186 -13.56 -23.69 4.12
CA ASN A 186 -14.99 -23.51 3.89
C ASN A 186 -15.66 -24.89 3.86
N PRO A 187 -16.62 -25.20 4.76
CA PRO A 187 -17.32 -26.48 4.78
C PRO A 187 -18.04 -26.83 3.46
N LYS A 188 -18.41 -25.83 2.66
CA LYS A 188 -18.98 -26.03 1.32
C LYS A 188 -18.01 -26.71 0.35
N TYR A 189 -16.70 -26.54 0.57
CA TYR A 189 -15.62 -27.06 -0.27
C TYR A 189 -14.61 -27.83 0.59
N ASP A 190 -15.09 -28.82 1.33
CA ASP A 190 -14.27 -29.56 2.29
C ASP A 190 -13.00 -30.15 1.66
N GLY A 191 -11.87 -29.99 2.36
CA GLY A 191 -10.55 -30.40 1.90
C GLY A 191 -9.92 -29.56 0.76
N SER A 192 -10.64 -28.61 0.15
CA SER A 192 -10.08 -27.81 -0.94
C SER A 192 -9.04 -26.80 -0.46
N LYS A 193 -7.94 -26.67 -1.23
CA LYS A 193 -6.90 -25.66 -1.04
C LYS A 193 -6.93 -24.58 -2.12
N GLU A 194 -7.93 -24.61 -2.99
CA GLU A 194 -8.12 -23.58 -4.01
C GLU A 194 -8.48 -22.26 -3.33
N PHE A 195 -7.91 -21.16 -3.84
CA PHE A 195 -8.05 -19.85 -3.22
C PHE A 195 -9.52 -19.48 -2.97
N ASN A 196 -10.35 -19.47 -4.02
CA ASN A 196 -11.77 -19.09 -3.90
C ASN A 196 -12.66 -20.14 -3.18
N HIS A 197 -12.11 -21.27 -2.74
CA HIS A 197 -12.82 -22.30 -1.98
C HIS A 197 -12.56 -22.19 -0.47
N GLN A 198 -11.80 -21.20 -0.03
CA GLN A 198 -11.52 -20.93 1.38
C GLN A 198 -12.08 -19.55 1.75
N PHE A 199 -12.42 -19.34 3.02
CA PHE A 199 -12.70 -18.00 3.50
C PHE A 199 -11.40 -17.23 3.72
N HIS A 200 -11.40 -15.92 3.46
CA HIS A 200 -10.25 -15.03 3.63
C HIS A 200 -10.52 -14.03 4.75
N TYR A 201 -10.26 -14.43 5.98
CA TYR A 201 -10.53 -13.61 7.16
C TYR A 201 -9.33 -12.72 7.50
N LEU A 202 -9.58 -11.64 8.24
CA LEU A 202 -8.54 -10.79 8.81
C LEU A 202 -8.28 -11.24 10.25
N GLN A 203 -7.03 -11.32 10.64
CA GLN A 203 -6.67 -11.51 12.04
C GLN A 203 -5.57 -10.54 12.45
N ALA A 204 -5.64 -10.09 13.70
CA ALA A 204 -4.67 -9.22 14.33
C ALA A 204 -3.70 -9.94 15.27
N VAL A 205 -2.53 -9.34 15.43
CA VAL A 205 -1.50 -9.70 16.41
C VAL A 205 -0.98 -8.45 17.12
N LYS A 206 -0.47 -8.61 18.34
CA LYS A 206 0.33 -7.60 19.05
C LYS A 206 1.71 -8.14 19.36
N GLY A 207 2.73 -7.30 19.34
CA GLY A 207 4.08 -7.65 19.74
C GLY A 207 4.79 -6.51 20.45
N ASN A 208 5.88 -6.82 21.15
CA ASN A 208 6.67 -5.80 21.86
C ASN A 208 7.65 -5.07 20.94
N SER A 209 7.87 -5.59 19.73
CA SER A 209 8.71 -4.99 18.69
C SER A 209 8.30 -5.54 17.32
N ILE A 210 8.85 -4.98 16.24
CA ILE A 210 8.68 -5.50 14.87
C ILE A 210 9.30 -6.88 14.65
N PHE A 211 10.10 -7.35 15.62
CA PHE A 211 10.66 -8.70 15.64
C PHE A 211 9.87 -9.67 16.53
N GLY A 212 8.77 -9.20 17.14
CA GLY A 212 7.99 -9.95 18.12
C GLY A 212 8.60 -9.91 19.53
N PRO A 213 8.30 -10.91 20.38
CA PRO A 213 7.34 -12.00 20.13
C PRO A 213 5.93 -11.45 19.92
N TYR A 214 5.09 -12.21 19.21
CA TYR A 214 3.73 -11.83 18.87
C TYR A 214 2.68 -12.69 19.58
N THR A 215 1.58 -12.06 19.96
CA THR A 215 0.37 -12.67 20.52
C THR A 215 -0.78 -12.47 19.53
N HIS A 216 -1.42 -13.57 19.11
CA HIS A 216 -2.64 -13.50 18.30
C HIS A 216 -3.81 -12.99 19.13
N LEU A 217 -4.60 -12.08 18.55
CA LEU A 217 -5.76 -11.50 19.21
C LEU A 217 -7.07 -12.26 18.94
N HIS A 218 -7.04 -13.24 18.04
CA HIS A 218 -8.21 -14.00 17.62
C HIS A 218 -7.96 -15.50 17.66
N GLY A 219 -9.02 -16.26 17.90
CA GLY A 219 -9.02 -17.70 17.71
C GLY A 219 -8.82 -18.09 16.24
N LYS A 220 -8.42 -19.34 15.98
CA LYS A 220 -8.06 -19.84 14.63
C LYS A 220 -9.13 -19.65 13.55
N LYS A 221 -10.41 -19.55 13.91
CA LYS A 221 -11.55 -19.43 12.99
C LYS A 221 -12.27 -18.07 13.09
N GLU A 222 -11.82 -17.20 13.98
CA GLU A 222 -12.43 -15.89 14.19
C GLU A 222 -11.97 -14.91 13.10
N ASN A 223 -12.86 -13.98 12.76
CA ASN A 223 -12.60 -12.88 11.85
C ASN A 223 -12.63 -11.57 12.62
N ALA A 224 -11.63 -10.72 12.41
CA ALA A 224 -11.60 -9.37 12.96
C ALA A 224 -12.60 -8.44 12.25
N LEU A 225 -12.97 -8.76 11.00
CA LEU A 225 -13.95 -8.01 10.21
C LEU A 225 -15.39 -8.43 10.58
N PRO A 226 -16.37 -7.50 10.49
CA PRO A 226 -17.75 -7.79 10.81
C PRO A 226 -18.39 -8.70 9.76
N GLU A 227 -19.49 -9.37 10.13
CA GLU A 227 -20.33 -10.17 9.21
C GLU A 227 -19.58 -11.24 8.39
N ASN A 228 -18.41 -11.68 8.88
CA ASN A 228 -17.49 -12.56 8.17
C ASN A 228 -17.06 -12.03 6.78
N PHE A 229 -17.00 -10.72 6.62
CA PHE A 229 -16.46 -10.13 5.39
C PHE A 229 -15.06 -10.65 5.08
N GLU A 230 -14.81 -10.85 3.79
CA GLU A 230 -13.57 -11.43 3.29
C GLU A 230 -12.66 -10.35 2.71
N ASN A 231 -11.36 -10.49 2.91
CA ASN A 231 -10.37 -9.50 2.50
C ASN A 231 -9.18 -10.09 1.71
N GLU A 232 -8.48 -9.19 1.04
CA GLU A 232 -7.07 -9.33 0.70
C GLU A 232 -6.32 -8.04 1.03
N ASP A 233 -5.01 -8.14 1.18
CA ASP A 233 -4.06 -7.03 1.10
C ASP A 233 -4.36 -5.88 2.05
N PRO A 234 -4.32 -6.13 3.37
CA PRO A 234 -4.52 -5.08 4.33
C PRO A 234 -3.42 -4.02 4.22
N CYS A 235 -3.81 -2.78 4.49
CA CYS A 235 -2.98 -1.67 4.88
C CYS A 235 -3.50 -1.14 6.21
N ILE A 236 -2.61 -0.71 7.10
CA ILE A 236 -2.99 -0.20 8.41
C ILE A 236 -2.33 1.13 8.72
N TRP A 237 -3.05 1.98 9.46
CA TRP A 237 -2.47 3.09 10.22
C TRP A 237 -3.22 3.29 11.54
N PHE A 238 -2.62 4.04 12.45
CA PHE A 238 -3.23 4.45 13.71
C PHE A 238 -3.25 5.98 13.75
N ASP A 239 -4.39 6.56 14.10
CA ASP A 239 -4.52 8.02 14.19
C ASP A 239 -4.17 8.56 15.59
N GLY A 240 -4.09 7.71 16.61
CA GLY A 240 -3.92 8.12 18.02
C GLY A 240 -5.05 7.60 18.90
N GLU A 241 -6.19 7.28 18.29
CA GLU A 241 -7.39 6.78 18.96
C GLU A 241 -7.86 5.44 18.37
N ARG A 242 -7.80 5.29 17.03
CA ARG A 242 -8.32 4.16 16.28
C ARG A 242 -7.30 3.60 15.31
N TYR A 243 -7.34 2.29 15.15
CA TYR A 243 -6.75 1.62 14.00
C TYR A 243 -7.66 1.76 12.80
N HIS A 244 -7.04 1.98 11.67
CA HIS A 244 -7.68 2.11 10.38
C HIS A 244 -7.15 1.06 9.45
N VAL A 245 -8.03 0.37 8.73
CA VAL A 245 -7.63 -0.65 7.77
C VAL A 245 -8.29 -0.39 6.43
N LEU A 246 -7.46 -0.33 5.38
CA LEU A 246 -7.92 -0.51 4.01
C LEU A 246 -7.60 -1.93 3.56
N VAL A 247 -8.58 -2.60 2.94
CA VAL A 247 -8.41 -3.93 2.35
C VAL A 247 -9.05 -3.97 0.97
N THR A 248 -8.68 -4.98 0.19
CA THR A 248 -9.41 -5.36 -1.02
C THR A 248 -10.58 -6.27 -0.62
N ASP A 249 -11.83 -5.85 -0.87
CA ASP A 249 -13.04 -6.67 -0.69
C ASP A 249 -13.11 -7.73 -1.79
N LEU A 250 -12.53 -8.89 -1.51
CA LEU A 250 -12.20 -9.90 -2.52
C LEU A 250 -13.42 -10.36 -3.34
N HIS A 251 -14.58 -10.45 -2.70
CA HIS A 251 -15.82 -10.97 -3.27
C HIS A 251 -16.93 -9.93 -3.39
N GLY A 252 -16.77 -8.74 -2.79
CA GLY A 252 -17.81 -7.71 -2.76
C GLY A 252 -18.80 -7.89 -1.61
N TYR A 253 -18.46 -8.62 -0.54
CA TYR A 253 -19.41 -8.89 0.53
C TYR A 253 -19.68 -7.67 1.41
N ALA A 254 -18.69 -6.79 1.56
CA ALA A 254 -18.85 -5.58 2.36
C ALA A 254 -19.53 -4.45 1.58
N THR A 255 -19.18 -4.33 0.29
CA THR A 255 -19.52 -3.16 -0.54
C THR A 255 -20.50 -3.46 -1.67
N GLY A 256 -20.76 -4.74 -1.97
CA GLY A 256 -21.43 -5.17 -3.20
C GLY A 256 -20.54 -5.11 -4.45
N LEU A 257 -19.31 -4.60 -4.34
CA LEU A 257 -18.39 -4.40 -5.45
C LEU A 257 -17.12 -5.24 -5.27
N ARG A 258 -16.96 -6.23 -6.14
CA ARG A 258 -15.83 -7.16 -6.10
C ARG A 258 -14.50 -6.44 -6.33
N ARG A 259 -13.52 -6.72 -5.47
CA ARG A 259 -12.18 -6.12 -5.41
C ARG A 259 -12.21 -4.60 -5.23
N GLY A 260 -13.22 -4.08 -4.52
CA GLY A 260 -13.24 -2.69 -4.08
C GLY A 260 -12.27 -2.43 -2.92
N PHE A 261 -11.80 -1.21 -2.75
CA PHE A 261 -11.02 -0.82 -1.56
C PHE A 261 -11.97 -0.42 -0.45
N THR A 262 -12.05 -1.27 0.56
CA THR A 262 -13.00 -1.12 1.67
C THR A 262 -12.28 -0.62 2.91
N TYR A 263 -12.94 0.29 3.62
CA TYR A 263 -12.39 1.01 4.76
C TYR A 263 -13.06 0.60 6.06
N TYR A 264 -12.24 0.20 7.02
CA TYR A 264 -12.65 -0.23 8.36
C TYR A 264 -11.91 0.55 9.43
N THR A 265 -12.51 0.64 10.62
CA THR A 265 -11.85 1.19 11.82
C THR A 265 -12.06 0.32 13.06
N SER A 266 -11.18 0.42 14.05
CA SER A 266 -11.30 -0.25 15.34
C SER A 266 -10.62 0.57 16.44
N GLU A 267 -11.27 0.80 17.58
CA GLU A 267 -10.64 1.46 18.74
C GLU A 267 -9.52 0.60 19.34
N GLY A 268 -9.78 -0.68 19.59
CA GLY A 268 -8.83 -1.59 20.26
C GLY A 268 -8.07 -2.55 19.34
N GLY A 269 -8.38 -2.55 18.04
CA GLY A 269 -7.83 -3.48 17.07
C GLY A 269 -8.35 -4.93 17.21
N LEU A 270 -9.44 -5.15 17.96
CA LEU A 270 -10.04 -6.47 18.17
C LEU A 270 -11.24 -6.73 17.25
N LYS A 271 -12.08 -5.74 17.04
CA LYS A 271 -13.24 -5.83 16.15
C LYS A 271 -13.27 -4.59 15.30
N TYR A 272 -13.37 -4.80 14.01
CA TYR A 272 -13.45 -3.73 13.04
C TYR A 272 -14.90 -3.42 12.71
N GLU A 273 -15.14 -2.17 12.38
CA GLU A 273 -16.42 -1.63 11.93
C GLU A 273 -16.24 -1.14 10.50
N LEU A 274 -17.20 -1.48 9.64
CA LEU A 274 -17.23 -0.97 8.29
C LEU A 274 -17.54 0.53 8.33
N VAL A 275 -16.67 1.36 7.75
CA VAL A 275 -16.87 2.82 7.74
C VAL A 275 -17.96 3.22 6.75
N SER A 276 -17.96 2.62 5.57
CA SER A 276 -18.94 2.89 4.51
C SER A 276 -18.99 1.70 3.55
N LYS A 277 -20.17 1.47 2.95
CA LYS A 277 -20.35 0.50 1.86
C LYS A 277 -19.84 1.03 0.51
N ASP A 278 -19.58 2.33 0.38
CA ASP A 278 -18.99 2.92 -0.80
C ASP A 278 -17.45 2.75 -0.76
N PRO A 279 -16.85 1.93 -1.66
CA PRO A 279 -15.42 1.72 -1.68
C PRO A 279 -14.67 2.93 -2.25
N LEU A 280 -13.40 3.07 -1.90
CA LEU A 280 -12.52 4.11 -2.46
C LEU A 280 -12.36 3.95 -3.98
N PHE A 281 -12.20 2.70 -4.44
CA PHE A 281 -12.10 2.34 -5.84
C PHE A 281 -12.95 1.12 -6.16
N SER A 282 -13.28 0.95 -7.43
CA SER A 282 -13.81 -0.28 -7.98
C SER A 282 -13.32 -0.46 -9.40
N MET A 283 -12.92 -1.67 -9.77
CA MET A 283 -12.50 -2.02 -11.14
C MET A 283 -13.67 -1.96 -12.15
N MET A 284 -14.90 -1.79 -11.66
CA MET A 284 -16.08 -1.64 -12.50
C MET A 284 -16.08 -0.34 -13.29
N HIS A 285 -15.42 0.70 -12.75
CA HIS A 285 -15.40 2.05 -13.30
C HIS A 285 -13.99 2.44 -13.75
N PRO A 286 -13.86 3.32 -14.77
CA PRO A 286 -12.57 3.87 -15.13
C PRO A 286 -12.01 4.77 -14.02
N ILE A 287 -10.69 4.90 -13.98
CA ILE A 287 -10.02 5.95 -13.22
C ILE A 287 -9.99 7.21 -14.08
N ARG A 288 -10.50 8.32 -13.53
CA ARG A 288 -10.33 9.65 -14.11
C ARG A 288 -9.03 10.27 -13.59
N PHE A 289 -8.27 10.91 -14.47
CA PHE A 289 -7.02 11.59 -14.16
C PHE A 289 -7.23 13.11 -14.09
N ALA A 290 -6.27 13.79 -13.47
CA ALA A 290 -6.31 15.26 -13.31
C ALA A 290 -6.30 16.05 -14.63
N ASP A 291 -5.86 15.43 -15.74
CA ASP A 291 -5.92 16.03 -17.08
C ASP A 291 -7.29 15.84 -17.77
N GLY A 292 -8.26 15.23 -17.08
CA GLY A 292 -9.58 14.91 -17.59
C GLY A 292 -9.66 13.60 -18.37
N SER A 293 -8.55 12.93 -18.65
CA SER A 293 -8.55 11.62 -19.31
C SER A 293 -9.08 10.51 -18.39
N GLU A 294 -9.52 9.41 -18.98
CA GLU A 294 -9.98 8.23 -18.26
C GLU A 294 -9.27 6.97 -18.72
N PHE A 295 -9.08 6.01 -17.81
CA PHE A 295 -8.55 4.69 -18.15
C PHE A 295 -9.16 3.59 -17.28
N LYS A 296 -9.62 2.52 -17.92
CA LYS A 296 -10.17 1.35 -17.23
C LYS A 296 -9.09 0.29 -17.02
N PHE A 297 -8.70 0.09 -15.78
CA PHE A 297 -7.76 -0.97 -15.39
C PHE A 297 -8.47 -2.32 -15.27
N ALA A 298 -7.75 -3.40 -15.58
CA ALA A 298 -8.22 -4.76 -15.34
C ALA A 298 -8.15 -5.14 -13.86
N ARG A 299 -7.18 -4.58 -13.12
CA ARG A 299 -7.09 -4.70 -11.65
C ARG A 299 -6.67 -3.41 -10.98
N ILE A 300 -7.23 -3.15 -9.80
CA ILE A 300 -6.82 -2.10 -8.88
C ILE A 300 -6.78 -2.75 -7.50
N GLU A 301 -5.59 -2.97 -6.96
CA GLU A 301 -5.34 -3.84 -5.79
C GLU A 301 -4.20 -3.25 -4.94
N ARG A 302 -3.94 -3.86 -3.78
CA ARG A 302 -2.87 -3.46 -2.85
C ARG A 302 -3.00 -2.03 -2.34
N PRO A 303 -4.08 -1.71 -1.59
CA PRO A 303 -4.18 -0.42 -0.93
C PRO A 303 -2.94 -0.13 -0.09
N ASN A 304 -2.54 1.13 -0.09
CA ASN A 304 -1.64 1.68 0.92
C ASN A 304 -1.94 3.16 1.15
N VAL A 305 -1.39 3.76 2.19
CA VAL A 305 -1.54 5.19 2.48
C VAL A 305 -0.19 5.84 2.73
N VAL A 306 -0.10 7.13 2.46
CA VAL A 306 1.04 7.95 2.85
C VAL A 306 0.57 8.90 3.94
N LEU A 307 1.27 8.90 5.07
CA LEU A 307 1.04 9.82 6.17
C LEU A 307 2.02 10.97 6.13
N ASN A 308 1.60 12.15 6.59
CA ASN A 308 2.54 13.23 6.90
C ASN A 308 3.03 13.13 8.36
N GLU A 309 3.90 14.07 8.76
CA GLU A 309 4.48 14.16 10.10
C GLU A 309 3.45 14.36 11.22
N LYS A 310 2.21 14.73 10.88
CA LYS A 310 1.09 14.88 11.83
C LYS A 310 0.20 13.63 11.90
N GLY A 311 0.53 12.57 11.17
CA GLY A 311 -0.32 11.37 11.06
C GLY A 311 -1.52 11.52 10.13
N GLU A 312 -1.63 12.63 9.38
CA GLU A 312 -2.73 12.81 8.43
C GLU A 312 -2.45 12.01 7.14
N VAL A 313 -3.45 11.31 6.61
CA VAL A 313 -3.37 10.69 5.29
C VAL A 313 -3.31 11.78 4.22
N ILE A 314 -2.24 11.77 3.44
CA ILE A 314 -1.99 12.71 2.33
C ILE A 314 -2.01 12.05 0.95
N ALA A 315 -1.98 10.71 0.89
CA ALA A 315 -2.18 9.97 -0.35
C ALA A 315 -2.73 8.57 -0.10
N VAL A 316 -3.47 8.05 -1.07
CA VAL A 316 -3.80 6.62 -1.19
C VAL A 316 -3.04 6.05 -2.38
N LEU A 317 -2.47 4.86 -2.23
CA LEU A 317 -1.70 4.15 -3.24
C LEU A 317 -2.48 2.94 -3.74
N ALA A 318 -2.32 2.62 -5.02
CA ALA A 318 -2.84 1.40 -5.60
C ALA A 318 -1.91 0.86 -6.68
N ALA A 319 -1.84 -0.46 -6.80
CA ALA A 319 -1.26 -1.12 -7.96
C ALA A 319 -2.35 -1.35 -9.01
N CYS A 320 -2.07 -0.96 -10.25
CA CYS A 320 -3.05 -0.89 -11.32
C CYS A 320 -2.55 -1.69 -12.53
N LEU A 321 -3.22 -2.80 -12.84
CA LEU A 321 -2.92 -3.66 -13.99
C LEU A 321 -3.78 -3.22 -15.17
N PRO A 322 -3.20 -2.81 -16.32
CA PRO A 322 -3.97 -2.50 -17.50
C PRO A 322 -4.62 -3.76 -18.11
N PRO A 323 -5.53 -3.62 -19.09
CA PRO A 323 -6.03 -4.74 -19.87
C PRO A 323 -4.90 -5.55 -20.51
N LYS A 324 -5.19 -6.82 -20.83
CA LYS A 324 -4.20 -7.73 -21.42
C LYS A 324 -3.55 -7.11 -22.66
N ASN A 325 -2.24 -7.31 -22.80
CA ASN A 325 -1.40 -6.80 -23.90
C ASN A 325 -1.24 -5.26 -23.94
N GLN A 326 -1.45 -4.54 -22.83
CA GLN A 326 -1.21 -3.10 -22.72
C GLN A 326 -0.05 -2.76 -21.76
N GLY A 327 0.94 -3.66 -21.67
CA GLY A 327 2.12 -3.53 -20.81
C GLY A 327 1.89 -3.96 -19.36
N GLY A 328 2.95 -3.78 -18.56
CA GLY A 328 2.97 -4.08 -17.13
C GLY A 328 2.06 -3.21 -16.27
N SER A 329 1.91 -3.62 -15.00
CA SER A 329 1.16 -2.85 -14.01
C SER A 329 1.96 -1.65 -13.54
N ARG A 330 1.26 -0.60 -13.12
CA ARG A 330 1.84 0.63 -12.59
C ARG A 330 1.30 0.95 -11.20
N ILE A 331 2.03 1.79 -10.46
CA ILE A 331 1.52 2.35 -9.20
C ILE A 331 0.87 3.69 -9.48
N LEU A 332 -0.34 3.91 -8.95
CA LEU A 332 -0.99 5.21 -8.90
C LEU A 332 -0.92 5.80 -7.49
N VAL A 333 -0.80 7.12 -7.44
CA VAL A 333 -0.84 7.91 -6.21
C VAL A 333 -2.01 8.88 -6.30
N PHE A 334 -2.99 8.70 -5.44
CA PHE A 334 -4.18 9.54 -5.34
C PHE A 334 -3.95 10.55 -4.22
N PRO A 335 -3.92 11.87 -4.50
CA PRO A 335 -3.74 12.86 -3.44
C PRO A 335 -4.94 12.81 -2.49
N VAL A 336 -4.68 13.04 -1.20
CA VAL A 336 -5.73 13.21 -0.19
C VAL A 336 -5.57 14.60 0.42
N ASN A 337 -6.66 15.38 0.45
CA ASN A 337 -6.69 16.65 1.14
C ASN A 337 -6.76 16.41 2.66
N LYS A 338 -5.60 16.04 3.24
CA LYS A 338 -5.31 15.83 4.66
C LYS A 338 -6.47 15.21 5.43
N TYR A 339 -6.45 13.90 5.54
CA TYR A 339 -7.47 13.17 6.27
C TYR A 339 -6.96 12.69 7.62
N TYR A 340 -7.67 13.10 8.67
CA TYR A 340 -7.60 12.57 10.03
C TYR A 340 -9.04 12.32 10.46
N ARG A 341 -9.34 11.17 11.07
CA ARG A 341 -10.67 10.96 11.61
C ARG A 341 -10.69 11.61 12.99
N SER A 342 -11.09 12.88 13.07
CA SER A 342 -11.38 13.49 14.37
C SER A 342 -12.51 12.69 15.01
N GLY A 343 -12.37 12.32 16.29
CA GLY A 343 -13.42 11.69 17.07
C GLY A 343 -14.76 12.43 16.89
N ASP A 344 -15.79 11.68 16.54
CA ASP A 344 -17.17 12.17 16.46
C ASP A 344 -17.70 12.56 17.86
#